data_AF-A0A7D9LHE6-F1
#
_entry.id   AF-A0A7D9LHE6-F1
#
_cell.length_a   1.000
_cell.length_b   1.000
_cell.length_c   1.000
_cell.angle_alpha   90.00
_cell.angle_beta   90.00
_cell.angle_gamma   90.00
#
_symmetry.space_group_name_H-M   'P 1'
#
loop_
_entity.id
_entity.type
_entity.pdbx_description
1 polymer ?
#
loop_
_entity_poly.entity_id
_entity_poly.type
_entity_poly.pdbx_seq_one_letter_code
_entity_poly.pdbx_strand_id
1 'polypeptide(L)'
;MNTEGIQKHSKTDPELIQVRQCIEYNQPHKLPPQYKPIEQELSIADNIILRGNRIILPTKLRSKAIKLAHEDHAGMTKTKQRIRSKLWWANMDKDIEQHIRTWHVILAKS
;
A
#
# COMPACT_ATOMS: atom_id res chain seq x y z
N MET A 1 -10.14 -9.03 0.37
CA MET A 1 -10.25 -7.59 0.70
C MET A 1 -11.13 -6.98 -0.36
N ASN A 2 -12.23 -6.31 0.00
CA ASN A 2 -13.20 -5.75 -0.96
C ASN A 2 -12.99 -4.23 -1.14
N THR A 3 -13.55 -3.69 -2.21
CA THR A 3 -13.38 -2.28 -2.61
C THR A 3 -13.95 -1.29 -1.59
N GLU A 4 -15.14 -1.57 -1.04
CA GLU A 4 -15.77 -0.73 -0.01
C GLU A 4 -14.88 -0.60 1.24
N GLY A 5 -14.27 -1.70 1.68
CA GLY A 5 -13.35 -1.70 2.80
C GLY A 5 -12.12 -0.83 2.51
N ILE A 6 -11.59 -0.88 1.28
CA ILE A 6 -10.47 -0.04 0.87
C ILE A 6 -10.87 1.44 0.88
N GLN A 7 -11.98 1.81 0.23
CA GLN A 7 -12.49 3.19 0.20
C GLN A 7 -12.65 3.77 1.62
N LYS A 8 -13.29 3.01 2.52
CA LYS A 8 -13.52 3.44 3.90
C LYS A 8 -12.19 3.71 4.63
N HIS A 9 -11.23 2.80 4.53
CA HIS A 9 -9.94 2.96 5.21
C HIS A 9 -9.11 4.07 4.57
N SER A 10 -9.13 4.17 3.24
CA SER A 10 -8.43 5.23 2.50
C SER A 10 -8.95 6.61 2.89
N LYS A 11 -10.28 6.78 3.01
CA LYS A 11 -10.90 8.05 3.40
C LYS A 11 -10.35 8.59 4.73
N THR A 12 -10.10 7.70 5.70
CA THR A 12 -9.68 8.06 7.06
C THR A 12 -8.18 7.91 7.34
N ASP A 13 -7.39 7.46 6.36
CA ASP A 13 -5.95 7.24 6.55
C ASP A 13 -5.21 8.59 6.53
N PRO A 14 -4.48 8.98 7.58
CA PRO A 14 -3.84 10.30 7.65
C PRO A 14 -2.84 10.57 6.51
N GLU A 15 -2.09 9.54 6.11
CA GLU A 15 -1.14 9.64 4.99
C GLU A 15 -1.90 9.88 3.69
N LEU A 16 -2.97 9.12 3.44
CA LEU A 16 -3.75 9.27 2.21
C LEU A 16 -4.62 10.52 2.22
N ILE A 17 -5.06 11.02 3.37
CA ILE A 17 -5.74 12.33 3.45
C ILE A 17 -4.80 13.42 2.96
N GLN A 18 -3.55 13.45 3.43
CA GLN A 18 -2.57 14.44 3.02
C GLN A 18 -2.29 14.36 1.52
N VAL A 19 -2.03 13.16 0.99
CA VAL A 19 -1.78 12.97 -0.45
C VAL A 19 -3.00 13.39 -1.28
N ARG A 20 -4.21 13.02 -0.86
CA ARG A 20 -5.45 13.37 -1.56
C ARG A 20 -5.64 14.88 -1.64
N GLN A 21 -5.47 15.60 -0.54
CA GLN A 21 -5.55 17.06 -0.50
C GLN A 21 -4.53 17.71 -1.44
N CYS A 22 -3.31 17.17 -1.51
CA CYS A 22 -2.30 17.70 -2.43
C CYS A 22 -2.72 17.56 -3.90
N ILE A 23 -3.38 16.46 -4.26
CA ILE A 23 -3.89 16.23 -5.62
C ILE A 23 -5.11 17.12 -5.89
N GLU A 24 -6.11 17.12 -4.99
CA GLU A 24 -7.37 17.87 -5.16
C GLU A 24 -7.17 19.38 -5.24
N TYR A 25 -6.25 19.93 -4.46
CA TYR A 25 -5.95 21.37 -4.45
C TYR A 25 -4.80 21.76 -5.39
N ASN A 26 -4.26 20.83 -6.18
CA ASN A 26 -3.12 21.04 -7.07
C ASN A 26 -1.91 21.66 -6.34
N GLN A 27 -1.52 21.06 -5.21
CA GLN A 27 -0.42 21.51 -4.34
C GLN A 27 0.74 20.50 -4.29
N PRO A 28 1.46 20.28 -5.42
CA PRO A 28 2.51 19.27 -5.50
C PRO A 28 3.70 19.53 -4.56
N HIS A 29 3.95 20.79 -4.23
CA HIS A 29 4.97 21.18 -3.26
C HIS A 29 4.74 20.64 -1.84
N LYS A 30 3.47 20.36 -1.47
CA LYS A 30 3.09 19.78 -0.16
C LYS A 30 3.03 18.26 -0.16
N LEU A 31 3.19 17.64 -1.32
CA LEU A 31 3.16 16.19 -1.45
C LEU A 31 4.30 15.58 -0.62
N PRO A 32 4.06 14.53 0.19
CA PRO A 32 5.11 13.94 0.99
C PRO A 32 6.27 13.44 0.12
N PRO A 33 7.54 13.54 0.57
CA PRO A 33 8.71 13.23 -0.26
C PRO A 33 8.66 11.87 -0.97
N GLN A 34 8.10 10.86 -0.30
CA GLN A 34 7.97 9.50 -0.82
C GLN A 34 6.95 9.35 -1.97
N TYR A 35 6.09 10.34 -2.19
CA TYR A 35 5.12 10.39 -3.29
C TYR A 35 5.56 11.32 -4.44
N LYS A 36 6.50 12.26 -4.20
CA LYS A 36 6.99 13.18 -5.23
C LYS A 36 7.48 12.50 -6.52
N PRO A 37 8.26 11.40 -6.47
CA PRO A 37 8.73 10.74 -7.70
C PRO A 37 7.63 10.16 -8.56
N ILE A 38 6.42 9.97 -8.01
CA ILE A 38 5.28 9.36 -8.68
C ILE A 38 4.12 10.33 -8.85
N GLU A 39 4.32 11.63 -8.59
CA GLU A 39 3.28 12.67 -8.59
C GLU A 39 2.42 12.63 -9.84
N GLN A 40 3.06 12.55 -11.01
CA GLN A 40 2.40 12.56 -12.31
C GLN A 40 1.62 11.26 -12.62
N GLU A 41 1.80 10.22 -11.81
CA GLU A 41 1.06 8.95 -11.90
C GLU A 41 -0.17 8.93 -10.98
N LEU A 42 -0.32 9.93 -10.10
CA LEU A 42 -1.35 9.95 -9.07
C LEU A 42 -2.71 10.40 -9.61
N SER A 43 -3.76 9.68 -9.23
CA SER A 43 -5.14 10.08 -9.48
C SER A 43 -6.06 9.64 -8.33
N ILE A 44 -7.27 10.19 -8.27
CA ILE A 44 -8.27 9.88 -7.24
C ILE A 44 -9.52 9.32 -7.90
N ALA A 45 -10.05 8.22 -7.35
CA ALA A 45 -11.35 7.66 -7.67
C ALA A 45 -12.05 7.21 -6.38
N ASP A 46 -13.22 7.78 -6.06
CA ASP A 46 -14.03 7.43 -4.88
C ASP A 46 -13.24 7.34 -3.55
N ASN A 47 -12.41 8.35 -3.26
CA ASN A 47 -11.49 8.41 -2.10
C ASN A 47 -10.31 7.43 -2.12
N ILE A 48 -10.20 6.58 -3.15
CA ILE A 48 -9.01 5.75 -3.41
C ILE A 48 -8.02 6.58 -4.22
N ILE A 49 -6.75 6.51 -3.81
CA ILE A 49 -5.65 7.08 -4.58
C ILE A 49 -5.06 5.97 -5.43
N LEU A 50 -4.88 6.24 -6.71
CA LEU A 50 -4.28 5.33 -7.67
C LEU A 50 -2.91 5.85 -8.08
N ARG A 51 -2.00 4.92 -8.36
CA ARG A 51 -0.75 5.14 -9.09
C ARG A 51 -0.85 4.36 -10.40
N GLY A 52 -1.18 5.03 -11.50
CA GLY A 52 -1.56 4.35 -12.73
C GLY A 52 -2.71 3.37 -12.49
N ASN A 53 -2.48 2.07 -12.64
CA ASN A 53 -3.48 1.01 -12.40
C ASN A 53 -3.40 0.36 -11.00
N ARG A 54 -2.56 0.87 -10.09
CA ARG A 54 -2.34 0.29 -8.76
C ARG A 54 -3.02 1.12 -7.69
N ILE A 55 -3.60 0.45 -6.70
CA ILE A 55 -4.20 1.09 -5.54
C ILE A 55 -3.11 1.47 -4.54
N ILE A 56 -3.08 2.73 -4.11
CA ILE A 56 -2.29 3.15 -2.96
C ILE A 56 -3.00 2.68 -1.69
N LEU A 57 -2.44 1.66 -1.05
CA LEU A 57 -3.11 0.93 0.01
C LEU A 57 -2.98 1.68 1.36
N PRO A 58 -4.10 1.91 2.08
CA PRO A 58 -4.06 2.55 3.39
C PRO A 58 -3.29 1.68 4.39
N THR A 59 -2.62 2.34 5.32
CA THR A 59 -1.67 1.75 6.28
C THR A 59 -2.28 0.58 7.03
N LYS A 60 -3.54 0.71 7.47
CA LYS A 60 -4.27 -0.34 8.20
C LYS A 60 -4.47 -1.64 7.42
N LEU A 61 -4.43 -1.59 6.08
CA LEU A 61 -4.67 -2.76 5.23
C LEU A 61 -3.38 -3.43 4.74
N ARG A 62 -2.21 -2.80 4.90
CA ARG A 62 -0.91 -3.30 4.41
C ARG A 62 -0.57 -4.68 4.96
N SER A 63 -0.61 -4.85 6.29
CA SER A 63 -0.37 -6.14 6.96
C SER A 63 -1.30 -7.24 6.44
N LYS A 64 -2.60 -6.94 6.30
CA LYS A 64 -3.59 -7.88 5.76
C LYS A 64 -3.30 -8.25 4.30
N ALA A 65 -2.89 -7.29 3.47
CA ALA A 65 -2.51 -7.56 2.08
C ALA A 65 -1.29 -8.47 2.00
N ILE A 66 -0.27 -8.23 2.84
CA ILE A 66 0.94 -9.07 2.89
C ILE A 66 0.58 -10.49 3.30
N LYS A 67 -0.20 -10.67 4.38
CA LYS A 67 -0.67 -11.98 4.83
C LYS A 67 -1.46 -12.73 3.75
N LEU A 68 -2.32 -12.04 2.99
CA LEU A 68 -3.09 -12.67 1.92
C LEU A 68 -2.24 -13.05 0.70
N ALA A 69 -1.17 -12.30 0.42
CA ALA A 69 -0.27 -12.60 -0.69
C ALA A 69 0.76 -13.69 -0.34
N HIS A 70 1.11 -13.78 0.94
CA HIS A 70 1.98 -14.79 1.53
C HIS A 70 1.18 -16.05 1.89
N GLU A 71 1.01 -16.94 0.90
CA GLU A 71 0.60 -18.33 1.15
C GLU A 71 1.75 -19.11 1.81
N ASP A 72 1.46 -20.21 2.52
CA ASP A 72 2.40 -20.97 3.38
C ASP A 72 3.70 -21.46 2.69
N HIS A 73 3.83 -21.30 1.38
CA HIS A 73 5.02 -21.64 0.59
C HIS A 73 5.41 -20.56 -0.44
N ALA A 74 4.77 -19.40 -0.41
CA ALA A 74 5.09 -18.29 -1.30
C ALA A 74 6.35 -17.57 -0.82
N GLY A 75 7.49 -17.91 -1.42
CA GLY A 75 8.76 -17.21 -1.17
C GLY A 75 8.66 -15.68 -1.38
N MET A 76 9.60 -14.95 -0.79
CA MET A 76 9.68 -13.47 -0.78
C MET A 76 9.37 -12.84 -2.15
N THR A 77 10.00 -13.33 -3.21
CA THR A 77 9.86 -12.82 -4.57
C THR A 77 8.43 -12.92 -5.08
N LYS A 78 7.78 -14.08 -4.92
CA LYS A 78 6.39 -14.31 -5.36
C LYS A 78 5.41 -13.42 -4.60
N THR A 79 5.62 -13.26 -3.29
CA THR A 79 4.77 -12.39 -2.46
C THR A 79 4.86 -10.94 -2.91
N LYS A 80 6.07 -10.42 -3.15
CA LYS A 80 6.27 -9.07 -3.68
C LYS A 80 5.63 -8.89 -5.05
N GLN A 81 5.80 -9.84 -5.97
CA GLN A 81 5.20 -9.78 -7.31
C GLN A 81 3.67 -9.69 -7.24
N ARG A 82 3.03 -10.53 -6.41
CA ARG A 82 1.57 -10.51 -6.22
C ARG A 82 1.09 -9.15 -5.73
N ILE A 83 1.73 -8.59 -4.71
CA ILE A 83 1.36 -7.29 -4.15
C ILE A 83 1.58 -6.18 -5.18
N ARG A 84 2.77 -6.08 -5.78
CA ARG A 84 3.15 -5.05 -6.76
C ARG A 84 2.28 -5.04 -8.02
N SER A 85 1.63 -6.16 -8.34
CA SER A 85 0.73 -6.23 -9.51
C SER A 85 -0.53 -5.36 -9.37
N LYS A 86 -0.96 -5.09 -8.13
CA LYS A 86 -2.24 -4.39 -7.84
C LYS A 86 -2.12 -3.24 -6.85
N LEU A 87 -1.08 -3.25 -6.03
CA LEU A 87 -0.95 -2.40 -4.85
C LEU A 87 0.35 -1.62 -4.88
N TRP A 88 0.34 -0.48 -4.21
CA TRP A 88 1.51 0.34 -3.97
C TRP A 88 1.41 1.03 -2.61
N TRP A 89 2.56 1.23 -1.96
CA TRP A 89 2.75 2.22 -0.89
C TRP A 89 4.25 2.52 -0.77
N ALA A 90 4.59 3.60 -0.08
CA ALA A 90 5.98 3.95 0.16
C ALA A 90 6.67 2.90 1.05
N ASN A 91 7.92 2.54 0.71
CA ASN A 91 8.70 1.51 1.41
C ASN A 91 8.08 0.09 1.39
N MET A 92 7.13 -0.18 0.49
CA MET A 92 6.41 -1.45 0.38
C MET A 92 7.30 -2.70 0.44
N ASP A 93 8.44 -2.71 -0.25
CA ASP A 93 9.32 -3.88 -0.26
C ASP A 93 9.93 -4.17 1.11
N LYS A 94 10.30 -3.12 1.85
CA LYS A 94 10.85 -3.25 3.21
C LYS A 94 9.78 -3.76 4.17
N ASP A 95 8.56 -3.23 4.07
CA ASP A 95 7.44 -3.67 4.90
C ASP A 95 7.09 -5.14 4.65
N ILE A 96 7.08 -5.56 3.38
CA ILE A 96 6.85 -6.97 2.99
C ILE A 96 7.95 -7.86 3.59
N GLU A 97 9.21 -7.46 3.43
CA GLU A 97 10.35 -8.23 3.94
C GLU A 97 10.30 -8.40 5.45
N GLN A 98 10.07 -7.30 6.17
CA GLN A 98 10.00 -7.30 7.63
C GLN A 98 8.86 -8.20 8.11
N HIS A 99 7.68 -8.08 7.48
CA HIS A 99 6.52 -8.88 7.86
C HIS A 99 6.79 -10.38 7.67
N ILE A 100 7.27 -10.79 6.49
CA ILE A 100 7.52 -12.19 6.18
C ILE A 100 8.61 -12.78 7.09
N ARG A 101 9.68 -12.02 7.40
CA ARG A 101 10.72 -12.46 8.33
C ARG A 101 10.15 -12.72 9.73
N THR A 102 9.33 -11.81 10.25
CA THR A 102 8.67 -11.99 11.54
C THR A 102 7.75 -13.21 11.54
N TRP A 103 7.02 -13.47 10.45
CA TRP A 103 6.16 -14.65 10.31
C TRP A 103 6.93 -15.96 10.45
N HIS A 104 8.06 -16.12 9.75
CA HIS A 104 8.86 -17.35 9.82
C HIS A 104 9.46 -17.57 11.22
N VAL A 105 9.82 -16.50 11.93
CA VAL A 105 10.33 -16.59 13.30
C VAL A 105 9.25 -17.09 14.28
N ILE A 106 7.98 -16.70 14.08
CA ILE A 106 6.88 -17.13 14.95
C ILE A 106 6.53 -18.60 14.70
N LEU A 107 6.45 -19.04 13.44
CA LEU A 107 6.15 -20.43 13.08
C LEU A 107 7.26 -21.41 13.51
N ALA A 108 8.52 -20.98 13.54
CA ALA A 108 9.63 -21.82 14.01
C ALA A 108 9.66 -21.99 15.55
N LYS A 109 8.78 -21.32 16.28
CA LYS A 109 8.70 -21.33 17.76
C LYS A 109 7.41 -21.93 18.31
N SER A 110 6.54 -22.46 17.45
CA SER A 110 5.29 -23.16 17.79
C SER A 110 5.42 -24.65 17.51
#